data_AF-A0A3E0NF80-F1
#
_entry.id   AF-A0A3E0NF80-F1
#
_cell.length_a   1.000
_cell.length_b   1.000
_cell.length_c   1.000
_cell.angle_alpha   90.00
_cell.angle_beta   90.00
_cell.angle_gamma   90.00
#
_symmetry.space_group_name_H-M   'P 1'
#
loop_
_entity.id
_entity.type
_entity.pdbx_description
1 polymer ?
#
loop_
_entity_poly.entity_id
_entity_poly.type
_entity_poly.pdbx_seq_one_letter_code
_entity_poly.pdbx_strand_id
1 'polypeptide(L)'
;FHASPWMTSANGLRQELSEVYCEGGVTQLRHLLEHCLAQQPDSASLKAIIFIGDAVEEDARVLNDLAVRCRLAKRPLYIFQEGSDPAASSTFASMAAVSGGAHFTLGDDSADKLRQLLQSVIRLATGGRKALESSSHESDKLLLKKLVRP
;
A
#
# COMPACT_ATOMS: atom_id res chain seq x y z
N PHE A 1 -11.72 10.82 8.55
CA PHE A 1 -10.91 9.60 8.61
C PHE A 1 -11.51 8.64 9.63
N HIS A 2 -11.72 7.38 9.22
CA HIS A 2 -12.18 6.29 10.08
C HIS A 2 -11.11 5.19 10.07
N ALA A 3 -10.86 4.58 11.23
CA ALA A 3 -9.99 3.42 11.36
C ALA A 3 -10.74 2.37 12.18
N SER A 4 -10.99 1.21 11.58
CA SER A 4 -11.59 0.07 12.26
C SER A 4 -10.59 -0.61 13.20
N PRO A 5 -11.05 -1.48 14.12
CA PRO A 5 -10.16 -2.36 14.87
C PRO A 5 -9.37 -3.30 13.94
N TRP A 6 -8.26 -3.85 14.44
CA TRP A 6 -7.50 -4.87 13.69
C TRP A 6 -8.36 -6.12 13.43
N MET A 7 -8.45 -6.50 12.15
CA MET A 7 -9.19 -7.68 11.73
C MET A 7 -8.28 -8.91 11.62
N THR A 8 -8.78 -10.05 12.10
CA THR A 8 -8.08 -11.35 12.04
C THR A 8 -8.79 -12.37 11.16
N SER A 9 -9.93 -12.00 10.55
CA SER A 9 -10.72 -12.87 9.67
C SER A 9 -11.14 -12.18 8.39
N ALA A 10 -11.23 -12.95 7.30
CA ALA A 10 -11.69 -12.45 6.00
C ALA A 10 -13.15 -11.97 6.04
N ASN A 11 -14.02 -12.64 6.81
CA ASN A 11 -15.42 -12.24 6.95
C ASN A 11 -15.56 -10.88 7.65
N GLY A 12 -14.77 -10.64 8.71
CA GLY A 12 -14.76 -9.34 9.39
C GLY A 12 -14.30 -8.22 8.46
N LEU A 13 -13.19 -8.43 7.72
CA LEU A 13 -12.73 -7.45 6.72
C LEU A 13 -13.79 -7.18 5.64
N ARG A 14 -14.47 -8.22 5.14
CA ARG A 14 -15.51 -8.05 4.12
C ARG A 14 -16.69 -7.24 4.64
N GLN A 15 -17.09 -7.43 5.90
CA GLN A 15 -18.16 -6.66 6.52
C GLN A 15 -17.77 -5.19 6.63
N GLU A 16 -16.59 -4.88 7.17
CA GLU A 16 -16.07 -3.51 7.26
C GLU A 16 -16.02 -2.82 5.90
N LEU A 17 -15.53 -3.51 4.86
CA LEU A 17 -15.47 -2.96 3.51
C LEU A 17 -16.86 -2.72 2.90
N SER A 18 -17.88 -3.50 3.28
CA SER A 18 -19.25 -3.34 2.76
C SER A 18 -19.98 -2.11 3.30
N GLU A 19 -19.48 -1.53 4.40
CA GLU A 19 -20.03 -0.32 5.02
C GLU A 19 -19.38 0.96 4.47
N VAL A 20 -18.35 0.85 3.64
CA VAL A 20 -17.67 2.00 3.02
C VAL A 20 -18.51 2.56 1.88
N TYR A 21 -18.78 3.85 1.94
CA TYR A 21 -19.43 4.62 0.88
C TYR A 21 -18.55 5.79 0.46
N CYS A 22 -18.69 6.21 -0.79
CA CYS A 22 -17.96 7.34 -1.33
C CYS A 22 -18.59 8.64 -0.84
N GLU A 23 -17.80 9.46 -0.16
CA GLU A 23 -18.12 10.82 0.22
C GLU A 23 -17.20 11.77 -0.54
N GLY A 24 -17.76 12.89 -1.01
CA GLY A 24 -16.97 13.91 -1.70
C GLY A 24 -15.97 14.58 -0.74
N GLY A 25 -14.78 14.88 -1.23
CA GLY A 25 -13.75 15.56 -0.46
C GLY A 25 -12.37 15.40 -1.07
N VAL A 26 -11.38 16.00 -0.42
CA VAL A 26 -9.96 15.75 -0.71
C VAL A 26 -9.55 14.39 -0.16
N THR A 27 -8.56 13.75 -0.78
CA THR A 27 -7.91 12.57 -0.20
C THR A 27 -7.45 12.82 1.24
N GLN A 28 -7.38 11.75 2.03
CA GLN A 28 -6.95 11.77 3.43
C GLN A 28 -5.74 10.85 3.68
N LEU A 29 -4.83 10.77 2.71
CA LEU A 29 -3.60 9.97 2.78
C LEU A 29 -2.71 10.42 3.95
N ARG A 30 -2.67 11.72 4.26
CA ARG A 30 -1.96 12.22 5.44
C ARG A 30 -2.45 11.54 6.72
N HIS A 31 -3.76 11.50 6.93
CA HIS A 31 -4.35 10.88 8.12
C HIS A 31 -4.10 9.38 8.17
N LEU A 32 -4.16 8.69 7.02
CA LEU A 32 -3.79 7.27 6.91
C LEU A 32 -2.34 7.04 7.38
N LEU A 33 -1.38 7.81 6.85
CA LEU A 33 0.03 7.63 7.17
C LEU A 33 0.36 8.01 8.61
N GLU A 34 -0.19 9.12 9.12
CA GLU A 34 -0.05 9.52 10.53
C GLU A 34 -0.62 8.45 11.47
N HIS A 35 -1.80 7.89 11.15
CA HIS A 35 -2.39 6.79 11.90
C HIS A 35 -1.48 5.55 11.88
N CYS A 36 -1.01 5.14 10.69
CA CYS A 36 -0.10 4.01 10.57
C CYS A 36 1.21 4.23 11.34
N LEU A 37 1.73 5.46 11.43
CA LEU A 37 2.92 5.81 12.21
C LEU A 37 2.68 5.75 13.72
N ALA A 38 1.50 6.17 14.18
CA ALA A 38 1.12 6.16 15.60
C ALA A 38 0.90 4.74 16.16
N GLN A 39 0.71 3.73 15.30
CA GLN A 39 0.61 2.34 15.74
C GLN A 39 1.89 1.87 16.44
N GLN A 40 1.73 1.27 17.63
CA GLN A 40 2.84 0.82 18.47
C GLN A 40 3.69 -0.26 17.77
N PRO A 41 5.03 -0.27 17.95
CA PRO A 41 5.90 -1.30 17.39
C PRO A 41 5.55 -2.74 17.84
N ASP A 42 5.01 -2.87 19.05
CA ASP A 42 4.89 -4.14 19.78
C ASP A 42 3.55 -4.87 19.57
N SER A 43 2.55 -4.23 18.95
CA SER A 43 1.31 -4.91 18.53
C SER A 43 1.57 -5.63 17.21
N ALA A 44 2.13 -6.85 17.27
CA ALA A 44 2.33 -7.73 16.11
C ALA A 44 2.75 -6.95 14.84
N SER A 45 3.85 -6.19 14.95
CA SER A 45 4.41 -5.22 14.01
C SER A 45 3.70 -5.06 12.65
N LEU A 46 3.11 -3.89 12.40
CA LEU A 46 2.66 -3.48 11.07
C LEU A 46 3.79 -3.68 10.04
N LYS A 47 3.63 -4.64 9.13
CA LYS A 47 4.67 -5.05 8.17
C LYS A 47 4.66 -4.28 6.86
N ALA A 48 3.52 -3.72 6.50
CA ALA A 48 3.29 -3.04 5.23
C ALA A 48 2.07 -2.12 5.34
N ILE A 49 2.06 -1.06 4.54
CA ILE A 49 0.89 -0.21 4.31
C ILE A 49 0.46 -0.46 2.88
N ILE A 50 -0.83 -0.74 2.67
CA ILE A 50 -1.40 -0.97 1.34
C ILE A 50 -2.44 0.11 1.08
N PHE A 51 -2.33 0.79 -0.05
CA PHE A 51 -3.30 1.78 -0.50
C PHE A 51 -3.79 1.44 -1.90
N ILE A 52 -5.10 1.55 -2.11
CA ILE A 52 -5.77 1.37 -3.41
C ILE A 52 -6.61 2.63 -3.63
N GLY A 53 -6.41 3.32 -4.75
CA GLY A 53 -7.10 4.56 -5.08
C GLY A 53 -6.57 5.21 -6.35
N ASP A 54 -7.23 6.25 -6.84
CA ASP A 54 -6.99 6.84 -8.17
C ASP A 54 -6.50 8.29 -8.15
N ALA A 55 -6.72 9.01 -7.03
CA ALA A 55 -6.49 10.44 -6.93
C ALA A 55 -5.55 10.84 -5.78
N VAL A 56 -4.96 12.03 -5.92
CA VAL A 56 -4.20 12.73 -4.87
C VAL A 56 -4.47 14.23 -4.97
N GLU A 57 -5.25 14.79 -4.05
CA GLU A 57 -5.47 16.23 -3.94
C GLU A 57 -4.56 16.90 -2.88
N GLU A 58 -3.91 16.09 -2.04
CA GLU A 58 -3.03 16.56 -0.96
C GLU A 58 -1.62 16.96 -1.44
N ASP A 59 -0.90 17.75 -0.64
CA ASP A 59 0.47 18.19 -0.97
C ASP A 59 1.45 17.00 -1.02
N ALA A 60 1.98 16.74 -2.22
CA ALA A 60 2.91 15.64 -2.48
C ALA A 60 4.20 15.69 -1.64
N ARG A 61 4.69 16.87 -1.23
CA ARG A 61 5.88 16.99 -0.36
C ARG A 61 5.57 16.47 1.04
N VAL A 62 4.40 16.82 1.58
CA VAL A 62 3.94 16.35 2.89
C VAL A 62 3.76 14.83 2.87
N LEU A 63 3.13 14.29 1.82
CA LEU A 63 2.94 12.84 1.68
C LEU A 63 4.26 12.08 1.55
N ASN A 64 5.24 12.64 0.82
CA ASN A 64 6.57 12.04 0.71
C ASN A 64 7.35 12.07 2.03
N ASP A 65 7.27 13.15 2.81
CA ASP A 65 7.89 13.22 4.16
C ASP A 65 7.33 12.11 5.08
N LEU A 66 6.01 11.94 5.09
CA LEU A 66 5.36 10.86 5.83
C LEU A 66 5.78 9.48 5.33
N ALA A 67 5.89 9.29 4.01
CA ALA A 67 6.35 8.04 3.42
C ALA A 67 7.81 7.70 3.83
N VAL A 68 8.69 8.70 3.94
CA VAL A 68 10.04 8.53 4.49
C VAL A 68 10.00 8.10 5.96
N ARG A 69 9.15 8.73 6.78
CA ARG A 69 8.96 8.32 8.18
C ARG A 69 8.46 6.88 8.28
N CYS A 70 7.56 6.46 7.38
CA CYS A 70 7.11 5.07 7.29
C CYS A 70 8.26 4.10 6.96
N ARG A 71 9.21 4.47 6.10
CA ARG A 71 10.43 3.68 5.86
C ARG A 71 11.26 3.49 7.12
N LEU A 72 11.49 4.56 7.88
CA LEU A 72 12.24 4.51 9.14
C LEU A 72 11.56 3.59 10.16
N ALA A 73 10.22 3.57 10.16
CA ALA A 73 9.40 2.65 10.95
C ALA A 73 9.29 1.23 10.37
N LYS A 74 9.98 0.92 9.26
CA LYS A 74 9.92 -0.37 8.53
C LYS A 74 8.51 -0.74 8.05
N ARG A 75 7.75 0.27 7.60
CA ARG A 75 6.37 0.17 7.10
C ARG A 75 6.32 0.63 5.64
N PRO A 76 6.83 -0.16 4.67
CA PRO A 76 6.81 0.22 3.26
C PRO A 76 5.39 0.37 2.70
N LEU A 77 5.20 1.29 1.76
CA LEU A 77 3.92 1.54 1.09
C LEU A 77 3.84 0.76 -0.23
N TYR A 78 2.84 -0.10 -0.35
CA TYR A 78 2.45 -0.73 -1.61
C TYR A 78 1.18 -0.06 -2.13
N ILE A 79 1.32 0.67 -3.23
CA ILE A 79 0.24 1.49 -3.78
C ILE A 79 -0.24 0.88 -5.09
N PHE A 80 -1.55 0.63 -5.17
CA PHE A 80 -2.24 0.12 -6.34
C PHE A 80 -3.15 1.23 -6.86
N GLN A 81 -2.71 1.90 -7.90
CA GLN A 81 -3.43 3.01 -8.48
C GLN A 81 -4.52 2.52 -9.44
N GLU A 82 -5.76 2.93 -9.22
CA GLU A 82 -6.82 2.81 -10.21
C GLU A 82 -6.80 4.03 -11.15
N GLY A 83 -7.20 3.85 -12.41
CA GLY A 83 -7.14 4.93 -13.40
C GLY A 83 -5.72 5.32 -13.82
N SER A 84 -5.60 6.48 -14.47
CA SER A 84 -4.36 6.88 -15.18
C SER A 84 -3.99 8.36 -15.00
N ASP A 85 -4.49 9.03 -13.96
CA ASP A 85 -4.13 10.42 -13.67
C ASP A 85 -2.59 10.56 -13.51
N PRO A 86 -1.92 11.35 -14.38
CA PRO A 86 -0.47 11.52 -14.31
C PRO A 86 0.00 12.16 -12.99
N ALA A 87 -0.79 13.06 -12.39
CA ALA A 87 -0.41 13.76 -11.17
C ALA A 87 -0.41 12.80 -9.96
N ALA A 88 -1.50 12.04 -9.80
CA ALA A 88 -1.57 10.95 -8.83
C ALA A 88 -0.48 9.90 -9.07
N SER A 89 -0.25 9.50 -10.33
CA SER A 89 0.77 8.51 -10.70
C SER A 89 2.17 8.91 -10.22
N SER A 90 2.56 10.17 -10.47
CA SER A 90 3.85 10.71 -10.05
C SER A 90 4.00 10.69 -8.52
N THR A 91 2.96 11.14 -7.82
CA THR A 91 2.97 11.23 -6.36
C THR A 91 3.01 9.85 -5.71
N PHE A 92 2.16 8.92 -6.15
CA PHE A 92 2.16 7.54 -5.67
C PHE A 92 3.47 6.81 -5.94
N ALA A 93 4.04 6.97 -7.14
CA ALA A 93 5.34 6.39 -7.46
C ALA A 93 6.44 6.91 -6.53
N SER A 94 6.47 8.22 -6.27
CA SER A 94 7.42 8.83 -5.33
C SER A 94 7.23 8.28 -3.91
N MET A 95 6.01 8.30 -3.38
CA MET A 95 5.68 7.83 -2.03
C MET A 95 6.11 6.37 -1.83
N ALA A 96 5.74 5.51 -2.78
CA ALA A 96 6.11 4.10 -2.74
C ALA A 96 7.63 3.92 -2.77
N ALA A 97 8.35 4.63 -3.66
CA ALA A 97 9.80 4.52 -3.76
C ALA A 97 10.53 5.00 -2.49
N VAL A 98 10.17 6.18 -1.95
CA VAL A 98 10.84 6.71 -0.75
C VAL A 98 10.52 5.90 0.50
N SER A 99 9.34 5.26 0.56
CA SER A 99 8.99 4.33 1.64
C SER A 99 9.71 2.97 1.56
N GLY A 100 10.27 2.62 0.39
CA GLY A 100 10.86 1.31 0.11
C GLY A 100 9.87 0.25 -0.38
N GLY A 101 8.65 0.64 -0.74
CA GLY A 101 7.64 -0.25 -1.33
C GLY A 101 7.57 -0.15 -2.86
N ALA A 102 6.37 -0.29 -3.42
CA ALA A 102 6.16 -0.33 -4.87
C ALA A 102 4.81 0.27 -5.30
N HIS A 103 4.80 0.90 -6.48
CA HIS A 103 3.60 1.43 -7.12
C HIS A 103 3.25 0.62 -8.38
N PHE A 104 1.98 0.30 -8.51
CA PHE A 104 1.39 -0.38 -9.66
C PHE A 104 0.16 0.39 -10.16
N THR A 105 0.09 0.61 -11.46
CA THR A 105 -1.17 1.00 -12.10
C THR A 105 -1.98 -0.26 -12.41
N LEU A 106 -3.23 -0.23 -11.98
CA LEU A 106 -4.28 -1.18 -12.29
C LEU A 106 -5.00 -0.69 -13.55
N GLY A 107 -5.30 -1.61 -14.46
CA GLY A 107 -6.16 -1.33 -15.61
C GLY A 107 -7.59 -1.77 -15.34
N ASP A 108 -8.42 -1.67 -16.37
CA ASP A 108 -9.77 -2.24 -16.35
C ASP A 108 -9.70 -3.76 -16.07
N ASP A 109 -10.63 -4.27 -15.25
CA ASP A 109 -10.73 -5.68 -14.86
C ASP A 109 -9.46 -6.28 -14.22
N SER A 110 -8.93 -5.58 -13.22
CA SER A 110 -7.65 -5.91 -12.58
C SER A 110 -7.77 -6.65 -11.25
N ALA A 111 -8.95 -7.16 -10.90
CA ALA A 111 -9.21 -7.85 -9.63
C ALA A 111 -8.25 -9.03 -9.40
N ASP A 112 -8.04 -9.85 -10.43
CA ASP A 112 -7.10 -10.98 -10.35
C ASP A 112 -5.65 -10.54 -10.22
N LYS A 113 -5.27 -9.47 -10.93
CA LYS A 113 -3.92 -8.88 -10.83
C LYS A 113 -3.66 -8.32 -9.44
N LEU A 114 -4.62 -7.57 -8.89
CA LEU A 114 -4.56 -7.05 -7.53
C LEU A 114 -4.44 -8.19 -6.52
N ARG A 115 -5.28 -9.23 -6.62
CA ARG A 115 -5.20 -10.44 -5.78
C ARG A 115 -3.81 -11.06 -5.79
N GLN A 116 -3.23 -11.27 -6.98
CA GLN A 116 -1.90 -11.87 -7.11
C GLN A 116 -0.81 -10.98 -6.50
N LEU A 117 -0.88 -9.67 -6.71
CA LEU A 117 0.10 -8.73 -6.13
C LEU A 117 -0.03 -8.61 -4.61
N LEU A 118 -1.24 -8.64 -4.05
CA LEU A 118 -1.45 -8.69 -2.61
C LEU A 118 -0.83 -9.96 -2.00
N GLN A 119 -0.97 -11.11 -2.67
CA GLN A 119 -0.29 -12.36 -2.26
C GLN A 119 1.24 -12.22 -2.32
N SER A 120 1.78 -11.52 -3.32
CA SER A 120 3.21 -11.20 -3.40
C SER A 120 3.66 -10.33 -2.21
N VAL A 121 2.90 -9.29 -1.85
CA VAL A 121 3.20 -8.45 -0.69
C VAL A 121 3.19 -9.25 0.60
N ILE A 122 2.22 -10.15 0.79
CA ILE A 122 2.15 -11.02 1.97
C ILE A 122 3.38 -11.94 2.05
N ARG A 123 3.77 -12.59 0.94
CA ARG A 123 4.98 -13.42 0.87
C ARG A 123 6.24 -12.64 1.23
N LEU A 124 6.36 -11.41 0.72
CA LEU A 124 7.48 -10.53 1.05
C LEU A 124 7.48 -10.15 2.53
N ALA A 125 6.32 -9.82 3.10
CA ALA A 125 6.19 -9.42 4.50
C ALA A 125 6.50 -10.56 5.47
N THR A 126 6.22 -11.81 5.10
CA THR A 126 6.42 -13.00 5.96
C THR A 126 7.79 -13.65 5.76
N GLY A 127 8.27 -13.75 4.51
CA GLY A 127 9.49 -14.48 4.15
C GLY A 127 10.64 -13.60 3.62
N GLY A 128 10.44 -12.29 3.56
CA GLY A 128 11.42 -11.35 3.02
C GLY A 128 11.67 -11.51 1.53
N ARG A 129 12.71 -10.82 1.03
CA ARG A 129 13.03 -10.79 -0.41
C ARG A 129 13.30 -12.18 -1.00
N LYS A 130 13.98 -13.05 -0.24
CA LYS A 130 14.31 -14.43 -0.67
C LYS A 130 13.06 -15.23 -1.01
N ALA A 131 11.95 -15.03 -0.30
CA ALA A 131 10.70 -15.72 -0.59
C ALA A 131 10.15 -15.39 -1.98
N LEU A 132 10.24 -14.12 -2.40
CA LEU A 132 9.88 -13.73 -3.77
C LEU A 132 10.87 -14.29 -4.80
N GLU A 133 12.17 -14.28 -4.50
CA GLU A 133 13.22 -14.75 -5.42
C GLU A 133 13.12 -16.27 -5.68
N SER A 134 12.66 -17.03 -4.68
CA SER A 134 12.42 -18.48 -4.79
C SER A 134 11.09 -18.83 -5.48
N SER A 135 10.24 -17.84 -5.76
CA SER A 135 8.90 -18.06 -6.28
C SER A 135 8.86 -18.09 -7.80
N SER A 136 8.02 -18.97 -8.36
CA SER A 136 7.77 -19.05 -9.80
C SER A 136 6.67 -18.10 -10.28
N HIS A 137 5.97 -17.41 -9.38
CA HIS A 137 4.83 -16.57 -9.75
C HIS A 137 5.28 -15.27 -10.44
N GLU A 138 4.64 -14.94 -11.56
CA GLU A 138 4.95 -13.72 -12.31
C GLU A 138 4.70 -12.44 -11.51
N SER A 139 3.70 -12.41 -10.62
CA SER A 139 3.44 -11.27 -9.75
C SER A 139 4.59 -11.00 -8.76
N ASP A 140 5.30 -12.04 -8.32
CA ASP A 140 6.45 -11.91 -7.41
C ASP A 140 7.66 -11.34 -8.14
N LYS A 141 7.91 -11.81 -9.37
CA LYS A 141 8.95 -11.26 -10.24
C LYS A 141 8.68 -9.79 -10.57
N LEU A 142 7.41 -9.47 -10.85
CA LEU A 142 6.96 -8.11 -11.11
C LEU A 142 7.16 -7.20 -9.89
N LEU A 143 6.83 -7.68 -8.70
CA LEU A 143 7.08 -6.97 -7.45
C LEU A 143 8.58 -6.74 -7.21
N LEU A 144 9.40 -7.77 -7.36
CA LEU A 144 10.86 -7.66 -7.23
C LEU A 144 11.47 -6.60 -8.16
N LYS A 145 10.95 -6.48 -9.39
CA LYS A 145 11.40 -5.48 -10.37
C LYS A 145 11.06 -4.04 -9.94
N LYS A 146 9.96 -3.85 -9.21
CA LYS A 146 9.46 -2.53 -8.78
C LYS A 146 10.03 -2.07 -7.44
N LEU A 147 10.49 -3.00 -6.59
CA LEU A 147 11.18 -2.65 -5.35
C LEU A 147 12.50 -1.94 -5.65
N VAL A 148 12.72 -0.81 -4.98
CA VAL A 148 14.01 -0.12 -5.00
C VAL A 148 15.08 -1.08 -4.49
N ARG A 149 16.21 -1.19 -5.20
CA ARG A 149 17.33 -2.03 -4.77
C ARG A 149 17.85 -1.49 -3.43
N PRO A 150 18.12 -2.35 -2.44
CA PRO A 150 18.60 -1.92 -1.12
C PRO A 150 19.93 -1.17 -1.21
#